data_AF-A0A8C0KCB8-F1
#
_entry.id   AF-A0A8C0KCB8-F1
#
_cell.length_a   1.000
_cell.length_b   1.000
_cell.length_c   1.000
_cell.angle_alpha   90.00
_cell.angle_beta   90.00
_cell.angle_gamma   90.00
#
_symmetry.space_group_name_H-M   'P 1'
#
loop_
_entity.id
_entity.type
_entity.pdbx_description
1 polymer ?
#
loop_
_entity_poly.entity_id
_entity_poly.type
_entity_poly.pdbx_seq_one_letter_code
_entity_poly.pdbx_strand_id
1 'polypeptide(L)'
;MLRNLLALHQIAQRTISTASRRQFENKVPEKQKLFQEDNGIPVHLKGGVADALLYRATMMLTVGVFFFVSFYFSGTAYAMYQLAVASFPKKQD
;
A
#
# COMPACT_ATOMS: atom_id res chain seq x y z
N MET A 1 -18.59 18.15 -59.52
CA MET A 1 -19.49 17.55 -58.50
C MET A 1 -18.94 16.28 -57.87
N LEU A 2 -18.38 15.35 -58.65
CA LEU A 2 -17.80 14.08 -58.14
C LEU A 2 -16.73 14.27 -57.04
N ARG A 3 -15.91 15.31 -57.16
CA ARG A 3 -14.85 15.64 -56.18
C ARG A 3 -15.38 15.94 -54.77
N ASN A 4 -16.55 16.58 -54.69
CA ASN A 4 -17.20 16.89 -53.42
C ASN A 4 -17.81 15.62 -52.79
N LEU A 5 -18.34 14.73 -53.63
CA LEU A 5 -18.86 13.42 -53.23
C LEU A 5 -17.75 12.52 -52.65
N LEU A 6 -16.59 12.49 -53.30
CA LEU A 6 -15.42 11.72 -52.81
C LEU A 6 -14.86 12.30 -51.51
N ALA A 7 -14.82 13.63 -51.38
CA ALA A 7 -14.41 14.28 -50.14
C ALA A 7 -15.38 13.95 -48.98
N LEU A 8 -16.69 13.92 -49.25
CA LEU A 8 -17.70 13.55 -48.26
C LEU A 8 -17.55 12.08 -47.83
N HIS A 9 -17.26 11.19 -48.78
CA HIS A 9 -16.99 9.77 -48.51
C HIS A 9 -15.73 9.59 -47.64
N GLN A 10 -14.65 10.31 -47.93
CA GLN A 10 -13.43 10.28 -47.11
C GLN A 10 -13.65 10.82 -45.69
N ILE A 11 -14.48 11.85 -45.53
CA ILE A 11 -14.83 12.39 -44.21
C ILE A 11 -15.69 11.37 -43.43
N ALA A 12 -16.64 10.70 -44.09
CA ALA A 12 -17.46 9.66 -43.49
C ALA A 12 -16.66 8.42 -43.09
N GLN A 13 -15.57 8.11 -43.82
CA GLN A 13 -14.67 6.99 -43.52
C GLN A 13 -13.54 7.33 -42.54
N ARG A 14 -13.40 8.59 -42.09
CA ARG A 14 -12.44 8.93 -41.05
C ARG A 14 -12.90 8.33 -39.73
N THR A 15 -12.13 7.38 -39.20
CA THR A 15 -12.27 6.89 -37.83
C THR A 15 -12.16 8.07 -36.86
N ILE A 16 -13.27 8.42 -36.21
CA ILE A 16 -13.30 9.45 -35.17
C ILE A 16 -12.64 8.84 -33.93
N SER A 17 -11.34 9.09 -33.74
CA SER A 17 -10.68 8.80 -32.48
C SER A 17 -11.19 9.78 -31.43
N THR A 18 -12.13 9.34 -30.60
CA THR A 18 -12.69 10.10 -29.47
C THR A 18 -11.78 10.06 -28.25
N ALA A 19 -10.54 9.58 -28.37
CA ALA A 19 -9.55 9.73 -27.32
C ALA A 19 -9.33 11.23 -27.11
N SER A 20 -9.99 11.78 -26.08
CA SER A 20 -9.77 13.15 -25.62
C SER A 20 -8.27 13.40 -25.58
N ARG A 21 -7.83 14.61 -25.94
CA ARG A 21 -6.44 15.02 -25.72
C ARG A 21 -6.12 14.74 -24.26
N ARG A 22 -5.46 13.61 -24.01
CA ARG A 22 -5.29 13.10 -22.66
C ARG A 22 -4.43 14.13 -21.95
N GLN A 23 -4.95 14.80 -20.91
CA GLN A 23 -4.13 15.67 -20.06
C GLN A 23 -2.92 14.91 -19.45
N PHE A 24 -2.94 13.58 -19.51
CA PHE A 24 -1.89 12.68 -19.07
C PHE A 24 -1.63 11.56 -20.08
N GLU A 25 -0.37 11.24 -20.31
CA GLU A 25 0.00 10.08 -21.14
C GLU A 25 -0.49 8.77 -20.52
N ASN A 26 -0.84 7.79 -21.36
CA ASN A 26 -1.17 6.46 -20.88
C ASN A 26 0.09 5.71 -20.44
N LYS A 27 0.22 5.48 -19.13
CA LYS A 27 1.33 4.75 -18.51
C LYS A 27 1.02 3.28 -18.20
N VAL A 28 -0.15 2.76 -18.59
CA VAL A 28 -0.54 1.36 -18.36
C VAL A 28 0.48 0.37 -18.95
N PRO A 29 0.96 0.52 -20.21
CA PRO A 29 1.94 -0.42 -20.77
C PRO A 29 3.25 -0.47 -19.98
N GLU A 30 3.70 0.68 -19.46
CA GLU A 30 4.92 0.78 -18.65
C GLU A 30 4.76 0.04 -17.31
N LYS A 31 3.61 0.22 -16.64
CA LYS A 31 3.31 -0.49 -15.39
C LYS A 31 3.08 -1.98 -15.61
N GLN A 32 2.43 -2.38 -16.70
CA GLN A 32 2.29 -3.79 -17.06
C GLN A 32 3.65 -4.46 -17.24
N LYS A 33 4.59 -3.81 -17.94
CA LYS A 33 5.96 -4.33 -18.09
C LYS A 33 6.65 -4.51 -16.74
N LEU A 34 6.55 -3.54 -15.84
CA LEU A 34 7.14 -3.61 -14.50
C LEU A 34 6.54 -4.75 -13.66
N PHE A 35 5.21 -4.86 -13.60
CA PHE A 35 4.54 -5.86 -12.76
C PHE A 35 4.49 -7.26 -13.39
N GLN A 36 4.77 -7.41 -14.69
CA GLN A 36 4.86 -8.70 -15.36
C GLN A 36 6.31 -9.17 -15.59
N GLU A 37 7.31 -8.37 -15.21
CA GLU A 37 8.71 -8.80 -15.24
C GLU A 37 8.89 -10.09 -14.42
N ASP A 38 9.52 -11.10 -15.01
CA ASP A 38 9.75 -12.40 -14.36
C ASP A 38 11.01 -12.36 -13.49
N ASN A 39 10.94 -11.60 -12.40
CA ASN A 39 12.02 -11.39 -11.45
C ASN A 39 11.83 -12.19 -10.14
N GLY A 40 10.79 -13.02 -10.06
CA GLY A 40 10.45 -13.81 -8.85
C GLY A 40 10.03 -12.98 -7.63
N ILE A 41 9.92 -11.65 -7.75
CA ILE A 41 9.54 -10.76 -6.64
C ILE A 41 8.03 -10.88 -6.39
N PRO A 42 7.59 -11.06 -5.13
CA PRO A 42 6.17 -11.13 -4.81
C PRO A 42 5.47 -9.80 -5.11
N VAL A 43 4.21 -9.86 -5.52
CA VAL A 43 3.45 -8.69 -6.01
C VAL A 43 3.43 -7.49 -5.04
N HIS A 44 3.42 -7.74 -3.72
CA HIS A 44 3.39 -6.70 -2.68
C HIS A 44 4.74 -5.98 -2.45
N LEU A 45 5.82 -6.41 -3.11
CA LEU A 45 7.13 -5.73 -3.12
C LEU A 45 7.55 -5.28 -4.52
N LYS A 46 6.72 -5.56 -5.53
CA LYS A 46 7.10 -5.42 -6.94
C LYS A 46 7.15 -3.96 -7.41
N GLY A 47 6.57 -3.04 -6.67
CA GLY A 47 6.73 -1.59 -6.86
C GLY A 47 8.04 -1.01 -6.32
N GLY A 48 8.86 -1.82 -5.62
CA GLY A 48 10.23 -1.48 -5.24
C GLY A 48 10.40 -1.03 -3.78
N VAL A 49 11.29 -0.06 -3.56
CA VAL A 49 11.75 0.35 -2.21
C VAL A 49 10.62 0.92 -1.35
N ALA A 50 9.69 1.66 -1.95
CA ALA A 50 8.55 2.22 -1.24
C ALA A 50 7.66 1.12 -0.63
N ASP A 51 7.39 0.07 -1.40
CA ASP A 51 6.60 -1.08 -0.95
C ASP A 51 7.29 -1.82 0.21
N ALA A 52 8.61 -2.02 0.10
CA ALA A 52 9.39 -2.68 1.15
C ALA A 52 9.41 -1.86 2.45
N LEU A 53 9.56 -0.52 2.35
CA LEU A 53 9.51 0.36 3.50
C LEU A 53 8.13 0.34 4.15
N LEU A 54 7.07 0.44 3.34
CA LEU A 54 5.69 0.42 3.82
C LEU A 54 5.37 -0.90 4.51
N TYR A 55 5.72 -2.03 3.90
CA TYR A 55 5.54 -3.36 4.50
C TYR A 55 6.23 -3.47 5.86
N ARG A 56 7.51 -3.07 5.95
CA ARG A 56 8.26 -3.12 7.21
C ARG A 56 7.66 -2.20 8.28
N ALA A 57 7.26 -0.98 7.89
CA ALA A 57 6.62 -0.04 8.79
C ALA A 57 5.30 -0.60 9.33
N THR A 58 4.45 -1.14 8.45
CA THR A 58 3.19 -1.78 8.86
C THR A 58 3.44 -2.97 9.78
N MET A 59 4.43 -3.82 9.49
CA MET A 59 4.75 -4.97 10.32
C MET A 59 5.28 -4.56 11.71
N MET A 60 6.11 -3.52 11.78
CA MET A 60 6.55 -2.96 13.07
C MET A 60 5.38 -2.36 13.85
N LEU A 61 4.46 -1.67 13.17
CA LEU A 61 3.29 -1.07 13.81
C LEU A 61 2.28 -2.10 14.31
N THR A 62 2.12 -3.24 13.64
CA THR A 62 1.15 -4.26 14.10
C THR A 62 1.78 -5.18 15.12
N VAL A 63 2.88 -5.83 14.75
CA VAL A 63 3.54 -6.84 15.58
C VAL A 63 4.31 -6.19 16.71
N GLY A 64 5.12 -5.16 16.39
CA GLY A 64 5.93 -4.46 17.39
C GLY A 64 5.07 -3.76 18.44
N VAL A 65 4.02 -3.06 18.03
CA VAL A 65 3.11 -2.40 19.00
C VAL A 65 2.35 -3.42 19.82
N PHE A 66 1.89 -4.54 19.22
CA PHE A 66 1.24 -5.60 19.98
C PHE A 66 2.13 -6.12 21.11
N PHE A 67 3.38 -6.49 20.80
CA PHE A 67 4.33 -6.97 21.81
C PHE A 67 4.68 -5.89 22.83
N PHE A 68 4.88 -4.65 22.39
CA PHE A 68 5.18 -3.52 23.28
C PHE A 68 4.04 -3.27 24.26
N VAL A 69 2.80 -3.22 23.78
CA VAL A 69 1.60 -3.01 24.61
C VAL A 69 1.45 -4.16 25.59
N SER A 70 1.52 -5.42 25.15
CA SER A 70 1.41 -6.56 26.06
C SER A 70 2.48 -6.54 27.16
N PHE A 71 3.74 -6.28 26.81
CA PHE A 71 4.83 -6.20 27.79
C PHE A 71 4.62 -5.05 28.78
N TYR A 72 4.26 -3.87 28.28
CA TYR A 72 4.07 -2.68 29.11
C TYR A 72 2.90 -2.83 30.09
N PHE A 73 1.77 -3.40 29.64
CA PHE A 73 0.62 -3.65 30.49
C PHE A 73 0.90 -4.73 31.55
N SER A 74 1.56 -5.83 31.18
CA SER A 74 1.93 -6.87 32.15
C SER A 74 2.91 -6.36 33.20
N GLY A 75 3.92 -5.59 32.79
CA GLY A 75 4.88 -4.97 33.72
C GLY A 75 4.21 -3.99 34.70
N THR A 76 3.31 -3.14 34.18
CA THR A 76 2.56 -2.19 35.01
C THR A 76 1.66 -2.91 36.01
N ALA A 77 0.94 -3.95 35.58
CA ALA A 77 0.10 -4.75 36.47
C ALA A 77 0.93 -5.44 37.58
N TYR A 78 2.10 -5.98 37.24
CA TYR A 78 3.00 -6.60 38.21
C TYR A 78 3.55 -5.58 39.23
N ALA A 79 3.96 -4.39 38.77
CA ALA A 79 4.43 -3.34 39.65
C ALA A 79 3.33 -2.88 40.63
N MET A 80 2.10 -2.71 40.15
CA MET A 80 0.94 -2.38 40.98
C MET A 80 0.64 -3.48 42.00
N TYR A 81 0.71 -4.75 41.60
CA TYR A 81 0.55 -5.87 42.51
C TYR A 81 1.59 -5.85 43.64
N GLN A 82 2.87 -5.66 43.30
CA GLN A 82 3.95 -5.59 44.29
C GLN A 82 3.79 -4.41 45.25
N LEU A 83 3.40 -3.23 44.74
CA LEU A 83 3.11 -2.06 45.56
C LEU A 83 1.96 -2.33 46.54
N ALA A 84 0.88 -2.96 46.07
CA ALA A 84 -0.25 -3.32 46.93
C ALA A 84 0.19 -4.29 48.04
N VAL A 85 0.94 -5.34 47.71
CA VAL A 85 1.47 -6.29 48.71
C VAL A 85 2.41 -5.61 49.71
N ALA A 86 3.21 -4.65 49.27
CA ALA A 86 4.11 -3.90 50.13
C ALA A 86 3.36 -2.93 51.07
N SER A 87 2.18 -2.46 50.66
CA SER A 87 1.38 -1.51 51.46
C SER A 87 0.75 -2.12 52.71
N PHE A 88 0.59 -3.45 52.78
CA PHE A 88 0.06 -4.14 53.95
C PHE A 88 1.18 -4.63 54.87
N PRO A 89 1.04 -4.49 56.20
CA PRO A 89 2.04 -4.97 57.15
C PRO A 89 2.12 -6.49 57.11
N LYS A 90 3.33 -7.02 56.95
CA LYS A 90 3.58 -8.47 56.97
C LYS A 90 3.85 -8.90 58.41
N LYS A 91 3.20 -9.97 58.86
CA LYS A 91 3.55 -10.61 60.14
C LYS A 91 5.01 -11.06 60.07
N GLN A 92 5.78 -10.73 61.10
CA GLN A 92 7.06 -11.36 61.39
C GLN A 92 6.75 -12.63 62.19
N ASP A 93 7.15 -13.79 61.66
CA ASP A 93 7.23 -15.03 62.44
C ASP A 93 8.45 -14.98 63.37
#